data_AF-A0A9D1WQ81-F1
#
_entry.id   AF-A0A9D1WQ81-F1
#
_cell.length_a   1.000
_cell.length_b   1.000
_cell.length_c   1.000
_cell.angle_alpha   90.00
_cell.angle_beta   90.00
_cell.angle_gamma   90.00
#
_symmetry.space_group_name_H-M   'P 1'
#
loop_
_entity.id
_entity.type
_entity.pdbx_description
1 polymer ?
#
loop_
_entity_poly.entity_id
_entity_poly.type
_entity_poly.pdbx_seq_one_letter_code
_entity_poly.pdbx_strand_id
1 'polypeptide(L)'
;MPFALPPAAGNQRRVFGYLLGTRQINRAVLTAFVRKGLVYEDLPYHNVVFVGLDAAGVPRHAHKRSTNSEGKSFRLNVEGSDPAHSFHWVGTSRQLYVFEAPIDLLSYITLHPEGWQRHS
;
A
#
# COMPACT_ATOMS: atom_id res chain seq x y z
N MET A 1 17.72 -10.96 -7.85
CA MET A 1 17.60 -10.12 -9.05
C MET A 1 17.55 -8.63 -8.67
N PRO A 2 17.80 -7.66 -9.56
CA PRO A 2 17.53 -6.25 -9.26
C PRO A 2 16.02 -6.06 -8.98
N PHE A 3 15.69 -5.17 -8.03
CA PHE A 3 14.30 -4.83 -7.72
C PHE A 3 13.61 -4.19 -8.92
N ALA A 4 12.37 -4.61 -9.17
CA ALA A 4 11.47 -3.98 -10.13
C ALA A 4 10.04 -4.02 -9.61
N LEU A 5 9.29 -2.95 -9.86
CA LEU A 5 7.86 -2.90 -9.56
C LEU A 5 7.07 -3.85 -10.48
N PRO A 6 6.07 -4.58 -9.96
CA PRO A 6 5.14 -5.33 -10.79
C PRO A 6 4.45 -4.44 -11.83
N PRO A 7 4.15 -4.95 -13.04
CA PRO A 7 3.42 -4.19 -14.06
C PRO A 7 2.09 -3.68 -13.52
N ALA A 8 1.84 -2.38 -13.66
CA ALA A 8 0.59 -1.77 -13.22
C ALA A 8 -0.55 -2.05 -14.22
N ALA A 9 -1.74 -2.29 -13.70
CA ALA A 9 -2.96 -2.34 -14.49
C ALA A 9 -3.36 -0.94 -14.98
N GLY A 10 -4.02 -0.87 -16.15
CA GLY A 10 -4.49 0.41 -16.73
C GLY A 10 -5.61 1.09 -15.93
N ASN A 11 -6.21 0.39 -14.96
CA ASN A 11 -7.15 0.96 -14.00
C ASN A 11 -7.02 0.27 -12.64
N GLN A 12 -7.64 0.86 -11.62
CA GLN A 12 -7.52 0.44 -10.22
C GLN A 12 -8.82 -0.19 -9.69
N ARG A 13 -9.68 -0.73 -10.58
CA ARG A 13 -11.07 -1.02 -10.27
C ARG A 13 -11.24 -2.13 -9.23
N ARG A 14 -10.40 -3.17 -9.26
CA ARG A 14 -10.45 -4.28 -8.28
C ARG A 14 -9.85 -3.85 -6.95
N VAL A 15 -8.75 -3.09 -6.97
CA VAL A 15 -8.15 -2.53 -5.75
C VAL A 15 -9.11 -1.59 -5.03
N PHE A 16 -9.80 -0.69 -5.75
CA PHE A 16 -10.82 0.16 -5.15
C PHE A 16 -12.01 -0.64 -4.63
N GLY A 17 -12.51 -1.62 -5.39
CA GLY A 17 -13.59 -2.49 -4.93
C GLY A 17 -13.25 -3.22 -3.64
N TYR A 18 -12.04 -3.80 -3.57
CA TYR A 18 -11.56 -4.51 -2.40
C TYR A 18 -11.32 -3.59 -1.20
N LEU A 19 -10.54 -2.52 -1.37
CA LEU A 19 -10.14 -1.68 -0.25
C LEU A 19 -11.28 -0.82 0.28
N LEU A 20 -12.18 -0.33 -0.57
CA LEU A 20 -13.34 0.45 -0.12
C LEU A 20 -14.52 -0.43 0.30
N GLY A 21 -14.79 -1.51 -0.44
CA GLY A 21 -15.95 -2.37 -0.17
C GLY A 21 -15.68 -3.38 0.93
N THR A 22 -14.61 -4.18 0.79
CA THR A 22 -14.31 -5.27 1.73
C THR A 22 -13.52 -4.80 2.95
N ARG A 23 -12.54 -3.92 2.77
CA ARG A 23 -11.68 -3.43 3.87
C ARG A 23 -12.15 -2.10 4.47
N GLN A 24 -13.18 -1.48 3.90
CA GLN A 24 -13.79 -0.24 4.38
C GLN A 24 -12.78 0.90 4.63
N ILE A 25 -11.69 0.93 3.87
CA ILE A 25 -10.72 2.02 3.92
C ILE A 25 -11.39 3.30 3.42
N ASN A 26 -11.14 4.42 4.09
CA ASN A 26 -11.71 5.70 3.69
C ASN A 26 -11.26 6.07 2.26
N ARG A 27 -12.21 6.52 1.43
CA ARG A 27 -11.95 6.87 0.02
C ARG A 27 -10.86 7.92 -0.15
N ALA A 28 -10.85 8.97 0.67
CA ALA A 28 -9.86 10.04 0.57
C ALA A 28 -8.46 9.52 0.94
N VAL A 29 -8.37 8.66 1.95
CA VAL A 29 -7.13 7.99 2.36
C VAL A 29 -6.60 7.15 1.19
N LEU A 30 -7.38 6.21 0.68
CA LEU A 30 -6.96 5.37 -0.45
C LEU A 30 -6.54 6.21 -1.67
N THR A 31 -7.33 7.22 -2.01
CA THR A 31 -7.05 8.10 -3.15
C THR A 31 -5.72 8.83 -3.00
N ALA A 32 -5.35 9.25 -1.78
CA ALA A 32 -4.08 9.91 -1.51
C ALA A 32 -2.89 8.97 -1.77
N PHE A 33 -2.95 7.73 -1.30
CA PHE A 33 -1.89 6.73 -1.52
C PHE A 33 -1.79 6.31 -2.99
N VAL A 34 -2.93 6.13 -3.68
CA VAL A 34 -2.95 5.81 -5.11
C VAL A 34 -2.38 6.95 -5.95
N ARG A 35 -2.75 8.21 -5.67
CA ARG A 35 -2.20 9.37 -6.39
C ARG A 35 -0.70 9.54 -6.20
N LYS A 36 -0.17 9.12 -5.05
CA LYS A 36 1.28 9.11 -4.78
C LYS A 36 2.01 7.90 -5.36
N GLY A 37 1.31 6.96 -6.02
CA GLY A 37 1.90 5.73 -6.53
C GLY A 37 2.31 4.73 -5.45
N LEU A 38 1.88 4.94 -4.20
CA LEU A 38 2.20 4.06 -3.07
C LEU A 38 1.30 2.82 -3.02
N VAL A 39 0.12 2.90 -3.63
CA VAL A 39 -0.83 1.80 -3.76
C VAL A 39 -1.31 1.71 -5.20
N TYR A 40 -1.24 0.54 -5.80
CA TYR A 40 -1.77 0.31 -7.15
C TYR A 40 -2.16 -1.16 -7.39
N GLU A 41 -2.82 -1.42 -8.51
CA GLU A 41 -3.29 -2.72 -8.98
C GLU A 41 -2.29 -3.31 -9.98
N ASP A 42 -1.86 -4.56 -9.78
CA ASP A 42 -0.92 -5.22 -10.69
C ASP A 42 -1.58 -6.04 -11.81
N LEU A 43 -0.79 -6.45 -12.80
CA LEU A 43 -1.13 -7.47 -13.79
C LEU A 43 -0.24 -8.70 -13.67
N PRO A 44 -0.71 -9.89 -14.11
CA PRO A 44 -2.07 -10.18 -14.60
C PRO A 44 -3.07 -10.52 -13.47
N TYR A 45 -2.61 -10.55 -12.21
CA TYR A 45 -3.37 -11.12 -11.10
C TYR A 45 -4.23 -10.11 -10.35
N HIS A 46 -4.11 -8.81 -10.63
CA HIS A 46 -4.90 -7.74 -10.01
C HIS A 46 -4.80 -7.70 -8.48
N ASN A 47 -3.62 -7.99 -7.94
CA ASN A 47 -3.30 -7.76 -6.53
C ASN A 47 -3.23 -6.27 -6.24
N VAL A 48 -3.46 -5.89 -4.98
CA VAL A 48 -2.97 -4.62 -4.48
C VAL A 48 -1.47 -4.71 -4.24
N VAL A 49 -0.72 -3.75 -4.75
CA VAL A 49 0.70 -3.54 -4.50
C VAL A 49 0.86 -2.35 -3.57
N PHE A 50 1.58 -2.56 -2.47
CA PHE A 50 1.99 -1.53 -1.53
C PHE A 50 3.47 -1.24 -1.73
N VAL A 51 3.80 -0.03 -2.16
CA VAL A 51 5.15 0.39 -2.54
C VAL A 51 5.84 1.10 -1.38
N GLY A 52 7.07 0.70 -1.10
CA GLY A 52 7.93 1.42 -0.19
C GLY A 52 9.08 2.11 -0.95
N LEU A 53 9.37 3.35 -0.54
CA LEU A 53 10.30 4.26 -1.21
C LEU A 53 11.55 4.49 -0.34
N ASP A 54 12.67 4.82 -0.95
CA ASP A 54 13.79 5.42 -0.21
C ASP A 54 13.59 6.92 0.03
N ALA A 55 14.54 7.54 0.73
CA ALA A 55 14.51 8.98 1.03
C ALA A 55 14.55 9.88 -0.23
N ALA A 56 14.99 9.35 -1.37
CA ALA A 56 14.98 10.04 -2.65
C ALA A 56 13.65 9.84 -3.41
N GLY A 57 12.70 9.09 -2.84
CA GLY A 57 11.42 8.77 -3.48
C GLY A 57 11.50 7.63 -4.50
N VAL A 58 12.61 6.88 -4.53
CA VAL A 58 12.77 5.76 -5.47
C VAL A 58 12.17 4.50 -4.87
N PRO A 59 11.33 3.75 -5.63
CA PRO A 59 10.82 2.46 -5.18
C PRO A 59 11.95 1.47 -4.87
N ARG A 60 11.94 0.92 -3.65
CA ARG A 60 12.88 -0.12 -3.20
C ARG A 60 12.18 -1.38 -2.70
N HIS A 61 10.87 -1.31 -2.46
CA HIS A 61 10.10 -2.41 -1.92
C HIS A 61 8.70 -2.47 -2.53
N ALA A 62 8.16 -3.67 -2.72
CA ALA A 62 6.77 -3.87 -3.07
C ALA A 62 6.18 -5.09 -2.36
N HIS A 63 5.06 -4.90 -1.66
CA HIS A 63 4.28 -5.98 -1.05
C HIS A 63 2.98 -6.19 -1.79
N LYS A 64 2.77 -7.40 -2.32
CA LYS A 64 1.55 -7.82 -3.03
C LYS A 64 0.56 -8.45 -2.07
N ARG A 65 -0.72 -8.12 -2.22
CA ARG A 65 -1.83 -8.79 -1.53
C ARG A 65 -3.01 -9.01 -2.48
N SER A 66 -3.58 -10.21 -2.48
CA SER A 66 -4.74 -10.51 -3.33
C SER A 66 -5.95 -9.63 -2.99
N THR A 67 -6.65 -9.18 -4.02
CA THR A 67 -7.95 -8.49 -3.90
C THR A 67 -9.13 -9.45 -3.82
N ASN A 68 -8.90 -10.76 -4.00
CA ASN A 68 -9.96 -11.75 -3.88
C ASN A 68 -10.23 -12.04 -2.41
N SER A 69 -11.49 -11.91 -2.02
CA SER A 69 -11.98 -12.19 -0.66
C SER A 69 -12.26 -13.68 -0.42
N GLU A 70 -12.33 -14.48 -1.50
CA GLU A 70 -12.64 -15.90 -1.48
C GLU A 70 -11.37 -16.74 -1.71
N GLY A 71 -11.12 -17.72 -0.82
CA GLY A 71 -9.95 -18.61 -0.87
C GLY A 71 -8.76 -18.15 -0.01
N LYS A 72 -7.61 -18.82 -0.18
CA LYS A 72 -6.37 -18.49 0.57
C LYS A 72 -5.87 -17.09 0.18
N SER A 73 -5.71 -16.21 1.17
CA SER A 73 -5.13 -14.88 0.95
C SER A 73 -3.68 -14.98 0.49
N PHE A 74 -3.37 -14.56 -0.73
CA PHE A 74 -1.99 -14.43 -1.21
C PHE A 74 -1.36 -13.14 -0.69
N ARG A 75 -0.17 -13.24 -0.09
CA ARG A 75 0.66 -12.12 0.39
C ARG A 75 2.13 -12.44 0.10
N LEU A 76 2.85 -11.51 -0.54
CA LEU A 76 4.24 -11.74 -0.93
C LEU A 76 5.01 -10.43 -1.13
N ASN A 77 6.26 -10.36 -0.67
CA ASN A 77 7.20 -9.32 -1.08
C ASN A 77 7.80 -9.66 -2.44
N VAL A 78 7.83 -8.68 -3.34
CA VAL A 78 8.42 -8.83 -4.68
C VAL A 78 9.91 -9.10 -4.55
N GLU A 79 10.46 -9.99 -5.38
CA GLU A 79 11.88 -10.34 -5.35
C GLU A 79 12.76 -9.10 -5.50
N GLY A 80 13.86 -9.06 -4.75
CA GLY A 80 14.79 -7.93 -4.74
C GLY A 80 14.33 -6.75 -3.89
N SER A 81 13.13 -6.82 -3.28
CA SER A 81 12.68 -5.77 -2.35
C SER A 81 13.64 -5.62 -1.18
N ASP A 82 13.93 -4.37 -0.83
CA ASP A 82 14.69 -4.01 0.37
C ASP A 82 13.74 -3.80 1.57
N PRO A 83 13.75 -4.68 2.59
CA PRO A 83 12.88 -4.54 3.75
C PRO A 83 13.09 -3.25 4.54
N ALA A 84 14.28 -2.63 4.47
CA ALA A 84 14.57 -1.35 5.13
C ALA A 84 13.69 -0.20 4.60
N HIS A 85 13.13 -0.39 3.40
CA HIS A 85 12.25 0.54 2.73
C HIS A 85 10.84 -0.02 2.57
N SER A 86 10.36 -0.88 3.50
CA SER A 86 8.99 -1.40 3.50
C SER A 86 7.92 -0.29 3.40
N PHE A 87 6.70 -0.62 2.94
CA PHE A 87 5.62 0.36 2.80
C PHE A 87 5.41 1.17 4.08
N HIS A 88 5.44 2.49 3.94
CA HIS A 88 5.34 3.41 5.08
C HIS A 88 4.75 4.75 4.63
N TRP A 89 4.40 5.56 5.62
CA TRP A 89 4.00 6.95 5.46
C TRP A 89 4.90 7.82 6.32
N VAL A 90 5.49 8.86 5.75
CA VAL A 90 6.33 9.82 6.50
C VAL A 90 5.52 11.10 6.74
N GLY A 91 5.11 11.30 7.98
CA GLY A 91 4.62 12.57 8.48
C GLY A 91 5.72 13.42 9.13
N THR A 92 5.31 14.39 9.93
CA THR A 92 6.15 15.40 10.57
C THR A 92 6.15 15.31 12.11
N SER A 93 5.46 14.30 12.67
CA SER A 93 5.39 14.09 14.12
C SER A 93 6.67 13.44 14.65
N ARG A 94 6.88 13.51 15.97
CA ARG A 94 7.92 12.73 16.69
C ARG A 94 7.42 11.34 17.13
N GLN A 95 6.36 10.84 16.50
CA GLN A 95 5.78 9.54 16.81
C GLN A 95 6.12 8.57 15.67
N LEU A 96 6.18 7.28 16.00
CA LEU A 96 6.39 6.20 15.06
C LEU A 96 5.36 5.11 15.36
N TYR A 97 4.50 4.84 14.38
CA TYR A 97 3.56 3.74 14.46
C TYR A 97 4.06 2.56 13.63
N VAL A 98 4.10 1.38 14.24
CA VAL A 98 4.51 0.13 13.59
C VAL A 98 3.28 -0.75 13.43
N PHE A 99 3.09 -1.29 12.23
CA PHE A 99 1.94 -2.09 11.85
C PHE A 99 2.39 -3.44 11.30
N GLU A 100 1.58 -4.49 11.50
CA GLU A 100 1.87 -5.83 10.98
C GLU A 100 1.73 -5.92 9.46
N ALA A 101 0.80 -5.16 8.87
CA ALA A 101 0.60 -5.10 7.43
C ALA A 101 0.24 -3.69 6.92
N PRO A 102 0.49 -3.41 5.63
CA PRO A 102 0.11 -2.14 5.00
C PRO A 102 -1.37 -1.76 5.14
N ILE A 103 -2.28 -2.75 5.17
CA ILE A 103 -3.71 -2.49 5.35
C ILE A 103 -4.01 -2.01 6.77
N ASP A 104 -3.26 -2.45 7.78
CA ASP A 104 -3.49 -2.02 9.16
C ASP A 104 -3.13 -0.54 9.33
N LEU A 105 -2.07 -0.08 8.65
CA LEU A 105 -1.74 1.34 8.53
C LEU A 105 -2.89 2.13 7.90
N LEU A 106 -3.44 1.67 6.77
CA LEU A 106 -4.56 2.37 6.11
C LEU A 106 -5.82 2.38 6.97
N SER A 107 -6.08 1.30 7.71
CA SER A 107 -7.19 1.19 8.66
C SER A 107 -7.02 2.16 9.82
N TYR A 108 -5.82 2.26 10.39
CA TYR A 108 -5.50 3.22 11.45
C TYR A 108 -5.76 4.65 11.00
N ILE A 109 -5.24 5.04 9.83
CA ILE A 109 -5.49 6.36 9.25
C ILE A 109 -6.98 6.61 8.99
N THR A 110 -7.72 5.57 8.56
CA THR A 110 -9.17 5.66 8.33
C THR A 110 -9.93 5.95 9.62
N LEU A 111 -9.51 5.37 10.75
CA LEU A 111 -10.11 5.58 12.07
C LEU A 111 -9.66 6.90 12.73
N HIS A 112 -8.52 7.44 12.33
CA HIS A 112 -7.93 8.68 12.87
C HIS A 112 -7.67 9.70 11.76
N PRO A 113 -8.73 10.28 11.15
CA PRO A 113 -8.62 11.12 9.96
C PRO A 113 -8.04 12.52 10.24
N GLU A 114 -7.93 12.93 11.50
CA GLU A 114 -7.45 14.24 11.89
C GLU A 114 -5.95 14.37 11.63
N GLY A 115 -5.57 15.23 10.69
CA GLY A 115 -4.17 15.60 10.47
C GLY A 115 -3.24 14.45 10.06
N TRP A 116 -3.75 13.27 9.68
CA TRP A 116 -2.93 12.07 9.43
C TRP A 116 -1.82 12.28 8.40
N GLN A 117 -1.99 13.17 7.44
CA GLN A 117 -0.95 13.50 6.47
C GLN A 117 0.27 14.19 7.11
N ARG A 118 0.11 14.75 8.31
CA ARG A 118 1.15 15.43 9.09
C ARG A 118 1.72 14.54 10.19
N HIS A 119 1.14 13.37 10.44
CA HIS A 119 1.58 12.41 11.46
C HIS A 119 2.25 11.20 10.79
N SER A 120 3.43 10.85 11.29
CA SER A 120 4.19 9.62 11.00
C SER A 120 3.97 8.60 12.10
#